data_AF-A0A8I3NWK7-F1
#
_entry.id   AF-A0A8I3NWK7-F1
#
_cell.length_a   1.000
_cell.length_b   1.000
_cell.length_c   1.000
_cell.angle_alpha   90.00
_cell.angle_beta   90.00
_cell.angle_gamma   90.00
#
_symmetry.space_group_name_H-M   'P 1'
#
loop_
_entity.id
_entity.type
_entity.pdbx_description
1 polymer ?
#
loop_
_entity_poly.entity_id
_entity_poly.type
_entity_poly.pdbx_seq_one_letter_code
_entity_poly.pdbx_strand_id
1 'polypeptide(L)'
;MYIYPMIMHLWPMARELNVSGLISVNNYFVFLYIFQAAMKKLYEILETNKRDAVKELGLIEHEGRDVVIALKTRQAIRRVIAKALKNLTFLWSRGIIDKHEGIEMNKVFLAKIKALNNFPMAIPPPTPDKYLHNIVWLENKDVLIEFFKERAKLAYFDYGDVICREGEMPQGIYLIISGMAILHSSPPTFGIDSSLRSERGSKSMFTEYCTSGDIIGELSCLLKRETEYTAICETILQACFISLEDLYEGFDVFWPSLEYKIWLKFALSVAYQYFESSLIDEDLEFQKCVTFNLAYVETLSSYNEMTIDNVTMKFVIIVYGSVIDTKTEVPYLAPCILPKTCEQIQGTSDLSKLLVVQPSDPAKNTDDPKVMVSTGLRMSQREYNWKRKYEERNFPLSWNRSQTTRIQLP
;
A
#
# COMPACT_ATOMS: atom_id res chain seq x y z
N MET A 1 -64.76 -40.03 7.52
CA MET A 1 -65.23 -39.16 6.42
C MET A 1 -65.10 -37.67 6.78
N TYR A 2 -63.95 -37.21 7.31
CA TYR A 2 -63.75 -35.82 7.77
C TYR A 2 -62.42 -35.17 7.38
N ILE A 3 -61.52 -35.91 6.72
CA ILE A 3 -60.19 -35.39 6.34
C ILE A 3 -60.28 -34.51 5.08
N TYR A 4 -61.14 -34.88 4.12
CA TYR A 4 -61.27 -34.17 2.84
C TYR A 4 -61.82 -32.72 2.96
N PRO A 5 -62.86 -32.44 3.76
CA PRO A 5 -63.34 -31.07 3.96
C PRO A 5 -62.32 -30.19 4.70
N MET A 6 -61.55 -30.77 5.62
CA MET A 6 -60.53 -30.05 6.40
C MET A 6 -59.34 -29.63 5.51
N ILE A 7 -58.90 -30.51 4.61
CA ILE A 7 -57.86 -30.20 3.61
C ILE A 7 -58.36 -29.10 2.64
N MET A 8 -59.61 -29.15 2.19
CA MET A 8 -60.17 -28.11 1.30
C MET A 8 -60.24 -26.72 1.95
N HIS A 9 -60.40 -26.64 3.28
CA HIS A 9 -60.38 -25.36 4.01
C HIS A 9 -58.97 -24.87 4.37
N LEU A 10 -58.02 -25.78 4.61
CA LEU A 10 -56.63 -25.43 4.96
C LEU A 10 -55.76 -25.12 3.73
N TRP A 11 -56.07 -25.69 2.57
CA TRP A 11 -55.29 -25.54 1.33
C TRP A 11 -55.22 -24.09 0.79
N PRO A 12 -56.32 -23.31 0.77
CA PRO A 12 -56.27 -21.90 0.35
C PRO A 12 -55.41 -21.05 1.32
N MET A 13 -55.52 -21.32 2.63
CA MET A 13 -54.80 -20.58 3.67
C MET A 13 -53.29 -20.86 3.61
N ALA A 14 -52.89 -22.11 3.37
CA ALA A 14 -51.50 -22.48 3.12
C ALA A 14 -50.94 -21.86 1.82
N ARG A 15 -51.78 -21.72 0.79
CA ARG A 15 -51.41 -21.07 -0.48
C ARG A 15 -51.21 -19.56 -0.29
N GLU A 16 -52.07 -18.88 0.46
CA GLU A 16 -51.92 -17.46 0.77
C GLU A 16 -50.67 -17.18 1.63
N LEU A 17 -50.37 -18.03 2.61
CA LEU A 17 -49.13 -17.97 3.40
C LEU A 17 -47.89 -18.13 2.51
N ASN A 18 -47.89 -19.08 1.58
CA ASN A 18 -46.79 -19.24 0.62
C ASN A 18 -46.64 -18.06 -0.33
N VAL A 19 -47.75 -17.48 -0.82
CA VAL A 19 -47.72 -16.29 -1.69
C VAL A 19 -47.21 -15.07 -0.92
N SER A 20 -47.66 -14.87 0.31
CA SER A 20 -47.17 -13.79 1.19
C SER A 20 -45.68 -13.97 1.52
N GLY A 21 -45.24 -15.21 1.78
CA GLY A 21 -43.83 -15.55 1.97
C GLY A 21 -42.97 -15.22 0.74
N LEU A 22 -43.43 -15.60 -0.47
CA LEU A 22 -42.77 -15.28 -1.74
C LEU A 22 -42.70 -13.76 -2.01
N ILE A 23 -43.76 -13.02 -1.72
CA ILE A 23 -43.78 -11.55 -1.85
C ILE A 23 -42.80 -10.92 -0.87
N SER A 24 -42.74 -11.41 0.37
CA SER A 24 -41.79 -10.93 1.39
C SER A 24 -40.36 -11.17 0.95
N VAL A 25 -40.02 -12.38 0.50
CA VAL A 25 -38.69 -12.72 -0.04
C VAL A 25 -38.34 -11.83 -1.24
N ASN A 26 -39.27 -11.64 -2.18
CA ASN A 26 -39.05 -10.76 -3.33
C ASN A 26 -38.81 -9.30 -2.92
N ASN A 27 -39.55 -8.79 -1.93
CA ASN A 27 -39.35 -7.45 -1.38
C ASN A 27 -37.97 -7.32 -0.71
N TYR A 28 -37.51 -8.35 0.00
CA TYR A 28 -36.15 -8.39 0.56
C TYR A 28 -35.08 -8.36 -0.54
N PHE A 29 -35.24 -9.12 -1.63
CA PHE A 29 -34.31 -9.09 -2.76
C PHE A 29 -34.28 -7.73 -3.46
N VAL A 30 -35.45 -7.12 -3.68
CA VAL A 30 -35.54 -5.76 -4.27
C VAL A 30 -34.89 -4.74 -3.35
N PHE A 31 -35.14 -4.80 -2.04
CA PHE A 31 -34.48 -3.92 -1.07
C PHE A 31 -32.96 -4.09 -1.07
N LEU A 32 -32.48 -5.34 -1.08
CA LEU A 32 -31.05 -5.64 -1.11
C LEU A 32 -30.39 -5.14 -2.39
N TYR A 33 -31.06 -5.27 -3.54
CA TYR A 33 -30.58 -4.74 -4.82
C TYR A 33 -30.52 -3.21 -4.82
N ILE A 34 -31.56 -2.54 -4.32
CA ILE A 34 -31.58 -1.07 -4.19
C ILE A 34 -30.48 -0.60 -3.24
N PHE A 35 -30.31 -1.28 -2.10
CA PHE A 35 -29.27 -0.97 -1.13
C PHE A 35 -27.88 -1.12 -1.75
N GLN A 36 -27.62 -2.21 -2.49
CA GLN A 36 -26.35 -2.42 -3.19
C GLN A 36 -26.08 -1.31 -4.23
N ALA A 37 -27.09 -0.92 -5.01
CA ALA A 37 -26.96 0.17 -5.97
C ALA A 37 -26.68 1.52 -5.30
N ALA A 38 -27.36 1.81 -4.19
CA ALA A 38 -27.14 3.02 -3.40
C ALA A 38 -25.72 3.06 -2.81
N MET A 39 -25.25 1.93 -2.25
CA MET A 39 -23.90 1.80 -1.71
C MET A 39 -22.84 2.01 -2.79
N LYS A 40 -23.02 1.44 -3.99
CA LYS A 40 -22.13 1.65 -5.12
C LYS A 40 -22.03 3.13 -5.50
N LYS A 41 -23.17 3.82 -5.59
CA LYS A 41 -23.22 5.25 -5.92
C LYS A 41 -22.57 6.13 -4.85
N LEU A 42 -22.80 5.82 -3.57
CA LEU A 42 -22.15 6.52 -2.45
C LEU A 42 -20.63 6.33 -2.48
N TYR A 43 -20.17 5.13 -2.81
CA TYR A 43 -18.75 4.84 -2.95
C TYR A 43 -18.12 5.63 -4.11
N GLU A 44 -18.77 5.70 -5.27
CA GLU A 44 -18.31 6.51 -6.40
C GLU A 44 -18.20 8.01 -6.04
N ILE A 45 -19.18 8.55 -5.31
CA ILE A 45 -19.14 9.95 -4.83
C ILE A 45 -18.00 10.14 -3.82
N LEU A 46 -17.81 9.19 -2.90
CA LEU A 46 -16.74 9.25 -1.90
C LEU A 46 -15.36 9.27 -2.57
N GLU A 47 -15.11 8.37 -3.51
CA GLU A 47 -13.83 8.31 -4.24
C GLU A 47 -13.58 9.57 -5.05
N THR A 48 -14.62 10.13 -5.69
CA THR A 48 -14.52 11.40 -6.41
C THR A 48 -14.17 12.54 -5.47
N ASN A 49 -14.89 12.68 -4.35
CA ASN A 49 -14.63 13.73 -3.36
C ASN A 49 -13.24 13.59 -2.73
N LYS A 50 -12.78 12.37 -2.47
CA LYS A 50 -11.44 12.09 -1.96
C LYS A 50 -10.38 12.59 -2.94
N ARG A 51 -10.56 12.27 -4.22
CA ARG A 51 -9.66 12.71 -5.30
C ARG A 51 -9.64 14.24 -5.43
N ASP A 52 -10.80 14.88 -5.45
CA ASP A 52 -10.92 16.34 -5.55
C ASP A 52 -10.28 17.02 -4.34
N ALA A 53 -10.49 16.48 -3.13
CA ALA A 53 -9.83 16.99 -1.94
C ALA A 53 -8.30 16.91 -2.01
N VAL A 54 -7.73 15.81 -2.53
CA VAL A 54 -6.28 15.67 -2.74
C VAL A 54 -5.77 16.69 -3.76
N LYS A 55 -6.50 16.88 -4.86
CA LYS A 55 -6.17 17.89 -5.89
C LYS A 55 -6.12 19.29 -5.29
N GLU A 56 -7.19 19.71 -4.62
CA GLU A 56 -7.28 21.06 -4.02
C GLU A 56 -6.21 21.26 -2.95
N LEU A 57 -5.92 20.25 -2.12
CA LEU A 57 -4.82 20.29 -1.16
C LEU A 57 -3.46 20.47 -1.85
N GLY A 58 -3.22 19.74 -2.95
CA GLY A 58 -2.00 19.86 -3.74
C GLY A 58 -1.82 21.25 -4.36
N LEU A 59 -2.90 21.86 -4.85
CA LEU A 59 -2.88 23.24 -5.37
C LEU A 59 -2.58 24.26 -4.26
N ILE A 60 -3.21 24.13 -3.09
CA ILE A 60 -2.94 24.99 -1.93
C ILE A 60 -1.48 24.86 -1.47
N GLU A 61 -0.92 23.64 -1.50
CA GLU A 61 0.50 23.39 -1.19
C GLU A 61 1.46 24.05 -2.16
N HIS A 62 1.08 24.12 -3.44
CA HIS A 62 1.87 24.82 -4.44
C HIS A 62 1.83 26.34 -4.24
N GLU A 63 0.65 26.92 -4.05
CA GLU A 63 0.48 28.38 -3.91
C GLU A 63 1.10 28.94 -2.62
N GLY A 64 1.02 28.18 -1.52
CA GLY A 64 1.36 28.65 -0.17
C GLY A 64 2.30 27.72 0.58
N ARG A 65 3.30 27.12 -0.09
CA ARG A 65 4.18 26.07 0.44
C ARG A 65 4.60 26.27 1.90
N ASP A 66 5.23 27.41 2.21
CA ASP A 66 5.78 27.67 3.55
C ASP A 66 4.69 27.78 4.62
N VAL A 67 3.55 28.34 4.24
CA VAL A 67 2.38 28.51 5.11
C VAL A 67 1.72 27.16 5.37
N VAL A 68 1.59 26.33 4.33
CA VAL A 68 0.99 25.00 4.46
C VAL A 68 1.85 24.08 5.29
N ILE A 69 3.18 24.10 5.12
CA ILE A 69 4.11 23.35 5.97
C ILE A 69 3.97 23.78 7.44
N ALA A 70 3.91 25.08 7.71
CA ALA A 70 3.70 25.60 9.05
C ALA A 70 2.35 25.14 9.63
N LEU A 71 1.28 25.19 8.83
CA LEU A 71 -0.07 24.80 9.25
C LEU A 71 -0.15 23.28 9.53
N LYS A 72 0.38 22.44 8.64
CA LYS A 72 0.47 20.97 8.83
C LYS A 72 1.25 20.62 10.09
N THR A 73 2.40 21.26 10.29
CA THR A 73 3.25 21.04 11.47
C THR A 73 2.52 21.44 12.76
N ARG A 74 1.92 22.64 12.79
CA ARG A 74 1.12 23.12 13.93
C ARG A 74 -0.03 22.16 14.26
N GLN A 75 -0.71 21.65 13.23
CA GLN A 75 -1.82 20.71 13.41
C GLN A 75 -1.35 19.34 13.90
N ALA A 76 -0.21 18.84 13.40
CA ALA A 76 0.41 17.60 13.87
C ALA A 76 0.77 17.69 15.36
N ILE A 77 1.45 18.78 15.78
CA ILE A 77 1.79 19.00 17.19
C ILE A 77 0.51 19.06 18.05
N ARG A 78 -0.52 19.78 17.57
CA ARG A 78 -1.82 19.86 18.28
C ARG A 78 -2.48 18.50 18.45
N ARG A 79 -2.43 17.63 17.43
CA ARG A 79 -2.96 16.26 17.50
C ARG A 79 -2.22 15.41 18.52
N VAL A 80 -0.88 15.48 18.55
CA VAL A 80 -0.06 14.77 19.54
C VAL A 80 -0.41 15.20 20.97
N ILE A 81 -0.49 16.52 21.22
CA ILE A 81 -0.87 17.02 22.55
C ILE A 81 -2.30 16.60 22.92
N ALA A 82 -3.24 16.65 21.97
CA ALA A 82 -4.61 16.21 22.21
C ALA A 82 -4.69 14.70 22.56
N LYS A 83 -3.87 13.86 21.92
CA LYS A 83 -3.76 12.43 22.26
C LYS A 83 -3.16 12.24 23.66
N ALA A 84 -2.11 12.99 23.99
CA ALA A 84 -1.50 12.95 25.33
C ALA A 84 -2.51 13.36 26.42
N LEU A 85 -3.31 14.40 26.18
CA LEU A 85 -4.40 14.81 27.09
C LEU A 85 -5.45 13.71 27.27
N LYS A 86 -5.89 13.04 26.19
CA LYS A 86 -6.82 11.91 26.30
C LYS A 86 -6.23 10.76 27.14
N ASN A 87 -4.96 10.43 26.91
CA ASN A 87 -4.25 9.41 27.68
C ASN A 87 -4.13 9.81 29.16
N LEU A 88 -3.86 11.09 29.47
CA LEU A 88 -3.83 11.60 30.84
C LEU A 88 -5.19 11.43 31.53
N THR A 89 -6.29 11.82 30.86
CA THR A 89 -7.65 11.61 31.39
C THR A 89 -7.94 10.13 31.65
N PHE A 90 -7.49 9.26 30.76
CA PHE A 90 -7.61 7.81 30.94
C PHE A 90 -6.83 7.32 32.18
N LEU A 91 -5.58 7.73 32.35
CA LEU A 91 -4.75 7.36 33.51
C LEU A 91 -5.34 7.86 34.82
N TRP A 92 -5.89 9.08 34.83
CA TRP A 92 -6.57 9.64 35.99
C TRP A 92 -7.86 8.84 36.34
N SER A 93 -8.67 8.48 35.33
CA SER A 93 -9.88 7.68 35.55
C SER A 93 -9.60 6.28 36.12
N ARG A 94 -8.39 5.74 35.90
CA ARG A 94 -7.93 4.45 36.42
C ARG A 94 -7.21 4.55 37.76
N GLY A 95 -7.02 5.76 38.30
CA GLY A 95 -6.28 6.00 39.54
C GLY A 95 -4.79 5.66 39.45
N ILE A 96 -4.22 5.56 38.23
CA ILE A 96 -2.80 5.26 38.01
C ILE A 96 -1.94 6.48 38.33
N ILE A 97 -2.45 7.67 38.00
CA ILE A 97 -1.83 8.96 38.32
C ILE A 97 -2.63 9.61 39.44
N ASP A 98 -1.92 10.18 40.41
CA ASP A 98 -2.55 10.89 41.51
C ASP A 98 -3.17 12.23 41.03
N LYS A 99 -4.04 12.80 41.85
CA LYS A 99 -4.75 14.03 41.47
C LYS A 99 -3.78 15.22 41.29
N HIS A 100 -2.68 15.24 42.03
CA HIS A 100 -1.74 16.35 42.01
C HIS A 100 -0.87 16.33 40.74
N GLU A 101 -0.22 15.20 40.44
CA GLU A 101 0.55 14.99 39.22
C GLU A 101 -0.32 15.17 37.97
N GLY A 102 -1.57 14.67 38.00
CA GLY A 102 -2.51 14.85 36.90
C GLY A 102 -2.81 16.32 36.60
N ILE A 103 -3.00 17.15 37.64
CA ILE A 103 -3.23 18.58 37.51
C ILE A 103 -1.99 19.30 36.97
N GLU A 104 -0.80 19.00 37.51
CA GLU A 104 0.45 19.61 37.05
C GLU A 104 0.75 19.25 35.60
N MET A 105 0.57 17.99 35.20
CA MET A 105 0.81 17.56 33.82
C MET A 105 -0.21 18.19 32.84
N ASN A 106 -1.47 18.33 33.26
CA ASN A 106 -2.48 19.04 32.46
C ASN A 106 -2.11 20.52 32.27
N LYS A 107 -1.58 21.21 33.29
CA LYS A 107 -1.07 22.59 33.15
C LYS A 107 0.04 22.68 32.11
N VAL A 108 0.99 21.73 32.11
CA VAL A 108 2.07 21.68 31.12
C VAL A 108 1.52 21.54 29.70
N PHE A 109 0.57 20.63 29.46
CA PHE A 109 -0.03 20.47 28.13
C PHE A 109 -0.82 21.70 27.68
N LEU A 110 -1.59 22.33 28.57
CA LEU A 110 -2.30 23.57 28.26
C LEU A 110 -1.33 24.72 27.93
N ALA A 111 -0.20 24.82 28.63
CA ALA A 111 0.84 25.79 28.31
C ALA A 111 1.45 25.54 26.92
N LYS A 112 1.69 24.27 26.54
CA LYS A 112 2.16 23.90 25.20
C LYS A 112 1.12 24.23 24.12
N ILE A 113 -0.17 24.00 24.36
CA ILE A 113 -1.25 24.41 23.44
C ILE A 113 -1.28 25.93 23.29
N LYS A 114 -1.14 26.68 24.39
CA LYS A 114 -1.11 28.15 24.34
C LYS A 114 0.10 28.66 23.55
N ALA A 115 1.26 28.01 23.68
CA ALA A 115 2.47 28.35 22.92
C ALA A 115 2.29 28.13 21.41
N LEU A 116 1.46 27.16 20.98
CA LEU A 116 1.15 26.94 19.56
C LEU A 116 0.44 28.12 18.88
N ASN A 117 -0.20 29.02 19.65
CA ASN A 117 -0.79 30.23 19.08
C ASN A 117 0.27 31.18 18.52
N ASN A 118 1.50 31.11 19.03
CA ASN A 118 2.64 31.90 18.58
C ASN A 118 3.55 31.12 17.61
N PHE A 119 3.07 29.99 17.06
CA PHE A 119 3.81 29.21 16.07
C PHE A 119 4.01 30.05 14.79
N PRO A 120 5.20 30.01 14.16
CA PRO A 120 5.48 30.81 12.97
C PRO A 120 4.44 30.55 11.86
N MET A 121 4.04 31.60 11.15
CA MET A 121 3.05 31.50 10.06
C MET A 121 3.62 30.87 8.79
N ALA A 122 4.94 30.84 8.65
CA ALA A 122 5.64 30.29 7.51
C ALA A 122 6.89 29.54 8.00
N ILE A 123 7.14 28.36 7.45
CA ILE A 123 8.36 27.57 7.67
C ILE A 123 8.91 27.21 6.29
N PRO A 124 10.19 27.50 6.01
CA PRO A 124 10.77 27.17 4.71
C PRO A 124 10.74 25.65 4.48
N PRO A 125 10.63 25.19 3.22
CA PRO A 125 10.60 23.78 2.91
C PRO A 125 11.89 23.08 3.39
N PRO A 126 11.80 21.80 3.79
CA PRO A 126 12.98 21.01 4.09
C PRO A 126 13.92 21.00 2.89
N THR A 127 15.23 20.93 3.15
CA THR A 127 16.18 20.66 2.06
C THR A 127 15.91 19.28 1.47
N PRO A 128 16.19 19.07 0.16
CA PRO A 128 16.04 17.76 -0.49
C PRO A 128 16.66 16.60 0.29
N ASP A 129 17.81 16.85 0.92
CA ASP A 129 18.50 15.91 1.82
C ASP A 129 17.59 15.34 2.93
N LYS A 130 16.69 16.17 3.47
CA LYS A 130 15.79 15.79 4.55
C LYS A 130 14.61 14.96 4.06
N TYR A 131 14.30 14.98 2.77
CA TYR A 131 13.18 14.21 2.20
C TYR A 131 13.49 12.72 2.06
N LEU A 132 14.77 12.34 1.91
CA LEU A 132 15.15 10.93 1.89
C LEU A 132 14.82 10.23 3.21
N HIS A 133 14.88 10.94 4.34
CA HIS A 133 14.47 10.41 5.65
C HIS A 133 12.96 10.07 5.72
N ASN A 134 12.14 10.63 4.81
CA ASN A 134 10.70 10.35 4.75
C ASN A 134 10.36 9.08 3.95
N ILE A 135 11.32 8.52 3.20
CA ILE A 135 11.09 7.28 2.45
C ILE A 135 11.04 6.12 3.45
N VAL A 136 9.87 5.51 3.58
CA VAL A 136 9.60 4.46 4.57
C VAL A 136 10.55 3.26 4.46
N TRP A 137 10.92 2.84 3.24
CA TRP A 137 11.81 1.70 3.02
C TRP A 137 13.30 1.99 3.25
N LEU A 138 13.69 3.26 3.44
CA LEU A 138 15.03 3.64 3.93
C LEU A 138 15.16 3.51 5.45
N GLU A 139 14.05 3.37 6.20
CA GLU A 139 14.00 3.16 7.66
C GLU A 139 14.82 4.16 8.51
N ASN A 140 15.06 5.37 8.00
CA ASN A 140 15.94 6.34 8.66
C ASN A 140 17.35 5.80 8.95
N LYS A 141 17.86 4.86 8.14
CA LYS A 141 19.22 4.33 8.26
C LYS A 141 20.19 5.23 7.53
N ASP A 142 21.06 5.89 8.29
CA ASP A 142 22.00 6.90 7.76
C ASP A 142 22.83 6.38 6.57
N VAL A 143 23.34 5.15 6.64
CA VAL A 143 24.15 4.55 5.56
C VAL A 143 23.38 4.44 4.23
N LEU A 144 22.10 4.05 4.29
CA LEU A 144 21.24 3.95 3.11
C LEU A 144 20.93 5.33 2.53
N ILE A 145 20.66 6.28 3.43
CA ILE A 145 20.30 7.65 3.06
C ILE A 145 21.50 8.35 2.43
N GLU A 146 22.70 8.23 3.02
CA GLU A 146 23.94 8.79 2.48
C GLU A 146 24.26 8.21 1.09
N PHE A 147 24.11 6.89 0.91
CA PHE A 147 24.33 6.23 -0.38
C PHE A 147 23.49 6.84 -1.51
N PHE A 148 22.18 7.04 -1.27
CA PHE A 148 21.30 7.63 -2.27
C PHE A 148 21.44 9.14 -2.36
N LYS A 149 21.76 9.82 -1.25
CA LYS A 149 21.99 11.27 -1.24
C LYS A 149 23.12 11.67 -2.18
N GLU A 150 24.21 10.90 -2.23
CA GLU A 150 25.35 11.17 -3.11
C GLU A 150 25.05 10.95 -4.60
N ARG A 151 24.07 10.09 -4.91
CA ARG A 151 23.73 9.68 -6.28
C ARG A 151 22.49 10.40 -6.83
N ALA A 152 21.62 10.87 -5.95
CA ALA A 152 20.38 11.50 -6.32
C ALA A 152 20.60 12.88 -6.95
N LYS A 153 19.74 13.21 -7.93
CA LYS A 153 19.77 14.49 -8.65
C LYS A 153 18.45 15.22 -8.44
N LEU A 154 18.49 16.55 -8.47
CA LEU A 154 17.27 17.35 -8.49
C LEU A 154 16.75 17.45 -9.92
N ALA A 155 15.49 17.07 -10.09
CA ALA A 155 14.74 17.26 -11.32
C ALA A 155 13.67 18.35 -11.10
N TYR A 156 13.50 19.19 -12.11
CA TYR A 156 12.53 20.28 -12.15
C TYR A 156 11.66 20.11 -13.38
N PHE A 157 10.35 20.24 -13.19
CA PHE A 157 9.36 20.10 -14.22
C PHE A 157 8.40 21.29 -14.15
N ASP A 158 8.05 21.82 -15.31
CA ASP A 158 7.05 22.86 -15.45
C ASP A 158 5.65 22.27 -15.55
N TYR A 159 4.64 23.14 -15.49
CA TYR A 159 3.25 22.74 -15.69
C TYR A 159 3.06 22.05 -17.05
N GLY A 160 2.42 20.88 -17.06
CA GLY A 160 2.14 20.10 -18.26
C GLY A 160 3.30 19.21 -18.74
N ASP A 161 4.46 19.28 -18.09
CA ASP A 161 5.57 18.38 -18.41
C ASP A 161 5.22 16.92 -18.09
N VAL A 162 5.74 16.01 -18.91
CA VAL A 162 5.51 14.57 -18.76
C VAL A 162 6.73 13.94 -18.09
N ILE A 163 6.55 13.36 -16.91
CA ILE A 163 7.63 12.70 -16.15
C ILE A 163 7.94 11.32 -16.76
N CYS A 164 6.91 10.57 -17.12
CA CYS A 164 7.01 9.27 -17.79
C CYS A 164 5.74 8.97 -18.59
N ARG A 165 5.85 8.19 -19.66
CA ARG A 165 4.70 7.76 -20.48
C ARG A 165 4.40 6.27 -20.32
N GLU A 166 3.12 5.94 -20.49
CA GLU A 166 2.68 4.54 -20.54
C GLU A 166 3.37 3.83 -21.72
N GLY A 167 3.95 2.66 -21.47
CA GLY A 167 4.73 1.88 -22.43
C GLY A 167 6.22 2.23 -22.51
N GLU A 168 6.70 3.24 -21.79
CA GLU A 168 8.13 3.55 -21.75
C GLU A 168 8.86 2.78 -20.65
N MET A 169 10.11 2.40 -20.92
CA MET A 169 10.98 1.80 -19.92
C MET A 169 11.33 2.82 -18.83
N PRO A 170 11.34 2.40 -17.54
CA PRO A 170 11.58 3.30 -16.44
C PRO A 170 13.04 3.79 -16.44
N GLN A 171 13.23 5.10 -16.32
CA GLN A 171 14.57 5.70 -16.21
C GLN A 171 15.10 5.67 -14.77
N GLY A 172 14.21 5.48 -13.80
CA GLY A 172 14.51 5.54 -12.37
C GLY A 172 13.26 5.89 -11.58
N ILE A 173 13.45 6.32 -10.34
CA ILE A 173 12.38 6.75 -9.44
C ILE A 173 12.44 8.25 -9.16
N TYR A 174 11.27 8.86 -8.99
CA TYR A 174 11.13 10.28 -8.70
C TYR A 174 10.38 10.47 -7.38
N LEU A 175 11.07 10.89 -6.32
CA LEU A 175 10.44 11.30 -5.06
C LEU A 175 10.02 12.77 -5.18
N ILE A 176 8.72 13.05 -5.12
CA ILE A 176 8.20 14.41 -5.18
C ILE A 176 8.56 15.15 -3.89
N ILE A 177 9.37 16.20 -4.03
CA ILE A 177 9.73 17.11 -2.93
C ILE A 177 8.65 18.18 -2.79
N SER A 178 8.18 18.70 -3.93
CA SER A 178 7.11 19.69 -3.99
C SER A 178 6.45 19.72 -5.35
N GLY A 179 5.22 20.22 -5.40
CA GLY A 179 4.36 20.18 -6.57
C GLY A 179 3.47 18.95 -6.58
N MET A 180 2.78 18.76 -7.71
CA MET A 180 1.76 17.75 -7.91
C MET A 180 1.83 17.24 -9.35
N ALA A 181 1.66 15.93 -9.49
CA ALA A 181 1.50 15.26 -10.76
C ALA A 181 0.19 14.46 -10.76
N ILE A 182 -0.41 14.30 -11.94
CA ILE A 182 -1.54 13.43 -12.19
C ILE A 182 -1.05 12.19 -12.92
N LEU A 183 -1.47 11.02 -12.45
CA LEU A 183 -1.24 9.73 -13.09
C LEU A 183 -2.48 9.36 -13.90
N HIS A 184 -2.31 9.09 -15.18
CA HIS A 184 -3.34 8.58 -16.07
C HIS A 184 -2.97 7.21 -16.60
N SER A 185 -3.87 6.23 -16.45
CA SER A 185 -3.68 4.89 -16.99
C SER A 185 -4.96 4.15 -17.27
N SER A 186 -4.82 3.02 -17.95
CA SER A 186 -5.79 1.93 -17.84
C SER A 186 -5.82 1.36 -16.40
N PRO A 187 -6.92 0.70 -15.97
CA PRO A 187 -6.99 0.12 -14.64
C PRO A 187 -5.79 -0.81 -14.36
N PRO A 188 -5.19 -0.76 -13.16
CA PRO A 188 -3.97 -1.50 -12.85
C PRO A 188 -4.15 -2.99 -13.11
N THR A 189 -3.22 -3.55 -13.89
CA THR A 189 -3.25 -4.95 -14.29
C THR A 189 -2.77 -5.86 -13.17
N PHE A 190 -1.94 -5.34 -12.25
CA PHE A 190 -1.23 -6.12 -11.24
C PHE A 190 -0.48 -7.31 -11.85
N GLY A 191 0.03 -7.17 -13.08
CA GLY A 191 0.76 -8.24 -13.77
C GLY A 191 -0.10 -9.37 -14.32
N ILE A 192 -1.41 -9.19 -14.37
CA ILE A 192 -2.36 -10.15 -14.94
C ILE A 192 -2.62 -9.80 -16.40
N ASP A 193 -2.56 -10.80 -17.27
CA ASP A 193 -2.90 -10.62 -18.68
C ASP A 193 -4.38 -10.21 -18.83
N SER A 194 -4.61 -9.18 -19.64
CA SER A 194 -5.92 -8.63 -19.98
C SER A 194 -6.90 -9.70 -20.49
N SER A 195 -6.40 -10.76 -21.12
CA SER A 195 -7.19 -11.90 -21.61
C SER A 195 -7.89 -12.69 -20.49
N LEU A 196 -7.34 -12.68 -19.27
CA LEU A 196 -7.86 -13.41 -18.11
C LEU A 196 -8.93 -12.63 -17.34
N ARG A 197 -9.03 -11.32 -17.54
CA ARG A 197 -10.08 -10.47 -16.95
C ARG A 197 -11.22 -10.33 -17.94
N SER A 198 -12.39 -10.88 -17.60
CA SER A 198 -13.63 -10.70 -18.38
C SER A 198 -13.92 -9.21 -18.57
N GLU A 199 -13.86 -8.72 -19.82
CA GLU A 199 -14.19 -7.35 -20.22
C GLU A 199 -15.68 -7.07 -19.96
N ARG A 200 -16.05 -6.76 -18.71
CA ARG A 200 -17.36 -6.19 -18.39
C ARG A 200 -17.23 -4.98 -17.49
N GLY A 201 -17.11 -3.83 -18.12
CA GLY A 201 -17.23 -2.52 -17.50
C GLY A 201 -16.57 -1.47 -18.38
N SER A 202 -17.23 -0.32 -18.56
CA SER A 202 -16.63 0.86 -19.19
C SER A 202 -15.23 1.08 -18.65
N LYS A 203 -14.21 1.07 -19.53
CA LYS A 203 -12.80 1.38 -19.20
C LYS A 203 -12.72 2.84 -18.74
N SER A 204 -13.15 3.13 -17.52
CA SER A 204 -12.89 4.40 -16.86
C SER A 204 -11.38 4.50 -16.68
N MET A 205 -10.78 5.57 -17.22
CA MET A 205 -9.37 5.85 -16.98
C MET A 205 -9.11 5.92 -15.48
N PHE A 206 -8.08 5.20 -15.03
CA PHE A 206 -7.56 5.35 -13.69
C PHE A 206 -6.90 6.73 -13.61
N THR A 207 -7.17 7.44 -12.52
CA THR A 207 -6.63 8.77 -12.28
C THR A 207 -6.30 8.94 -10.81
N GLU A 208 -5.06 9.28 -10.53
CA GLU A 208 -4.54 9.47 -9.18
C GLU A 208 -3.65 10.73 -9.15
N TYR A 209 -3.70 11.47 -8.05
CA TYR A 209 -2.85 12.64 -7.85
C TYR A 209 -1.72 12.28 -6.90
N CYS A 210 -0.49 12.52 -7.34
CA CYS A 210 0.72 12.39 -6.53
C CYS A 210 1.19 13.76 -6.07
N THR A 211 1.53 13.86 -4.78
CA THR A 211 1.92 15.10 -4.09
C THR A 211 3.25 14.92 -3.37
N SER A 212 3.68 15.94 -2.62
CA SER A 212 4.92 15.90 -1.84
C SER A 212 5.00 14.66 -0.93
N GLY A 213 6.04 13.85 -1.12
CA GLY A 213 6.30 12.61 -0.39
C GLY A 213 6.00 11.35 -1.20
N ASP A 214 5.24 11.46 -2.29
CA ASP A 214 4.96 10.32 -3.17
C ASP A 214 6.14 10.01 -4.09
N ILE A 215 6.25 8.75 -4.49
CA ILE A 215 7.34 8.26 -5.35
C ILE A 215 6.74 7.70 -6.63
N ILE A 216 7.19 8.23 -7.77
CA ILE A 216 6.81 7.78 -9.10
C ILE A 216 7.86 6.79 -9.62
N GLY A 217 7.42 5.73 -10.29
CA GLY A 217 8.27 4.75 -10.98
C GLY A 217 8.72 3.54 -10.16
N GLU A 218 8.41 3.46 -8.85
CA GLU A 218 8.88 2.37 -7.97
C GLU A 218 8.53 0.97 -8.51
N LEU A 219 7.27 0.76 -8.88
CA LEU A 219 6.79 -0.55 -9.32
C LEU A 219 7.43 -0.97 -10.65
N SER A 220 7.51 -0.05 -11.62
CA SER A 220 8.14 -0.31 -12.92
C SER A 220 9.63 -0.66 -12.79
N CYS A 221 10.34 0.06 -11.91
CA CYS A 221 11.74 -0.23 -11.59
C CYS A 221 11.91 -1.61 -10.91
N LEU A 222 11.02 -1.97 -9.99
CA LEU A 222 11.04 -3.29 -9.33
C LEU A 222 10.78 -4.44 -10.32
N LEU A 223 9.84 -4.24 -11.26
CA LEU A 223 9.43 -5.26 -12.21
C LEU A 223 10.36 -5.39 -13.41
N LYS A 224 11.22 -4.40 -13.68
CA LYS A 224 12.00 -4.29 -14.93
C LYS A 224 11.10 -4.30 -16.17
N ARG A 225 9.96 -3.60 -16.07
CA ARG A 225 8.94 -3.54 -17.12
C ARG A 225 8.57 -2.09 -17.43
N GLU A 226 7.95 -1.92 -18.58
CA GLU A 226 7.40 -0.65 -19.04
C GLU A 226 6.42 -0.06 -18.01
N THR A 227 6.31 1.26 -18.04
CA THR A 227 5.44 1.98 -17.11
C THR A 227 3.98 1.79 -17.53
N GLU A 228 3.11 1.41 -16.58
CA GLU A 228 1.68 1.16 -16.85
C GLU A 228 0.83 2.45 -16.79
N TYR A 229 1.46 3.62 -16.72
CA TYR A 229 0.79 4.90 -16.60
C TYR A 229 1.61 6.06 -17.19
N THR A 230 0.91 7.15 -17.49
CA THR A 230 1.50 8.43 -17.87
C THR A 230 1.40 9.40 -16.68
N ALA A 231 2.53 10.00 -16.29
CA ALA A 231 2.58 10.98 -15.21
C ALA A 231 2.80 12.39 -15.79
N ILE A 232 1.88 13.32 -15.51
CA ILE A 232 1.90 14.69 -16.02
C ILE A 232 1.90 15.68 -14.87
N CYS A 233 2.72 16.72 -14.93
CA CYS A 233 2.76 17.76 -13.91
C CYS A 233 1.53 18.67 -13.97
N GLU A 234 0.80 18.76 -12.87
CA GLU A 234 -0.34 19.70 -12.70
C GLU A 234 0.11 21.04 -12.10
N THR A 235 1.35 21.12 -11.65
CA THR A 235 1.99 22.31 -11.08
C THR A 235 3.49 22.26 -11.36
N ILE A 236 4.24 23.33 -11.03
CA ILE A 236 5.71 23.27 -11.06
C ILE A 236 6.15 22.23 -10.01
N LEU A 237 6.84 21.19 -10.47
CA LEU A 237 7.19 20.04 -9.67
C LEU A 237 8.71 19.94 -9.51
N GLN A 238 9.13 19.73 -8.27
CA GLN A 238 10.51 19.44 -7.90
C GLN A 238 10.57 18.02 -7.35
N ALA A 239 11.45 17.20 -7.91
CA ALA A 239 11.65 15.83 -7.49
C ALA A 239 13.12 15.49 -7.23
N CYS A 240 13.34 14.56 -6.31
CA CYS A 240 14.60 13.87 -6.14
C CYS A 240 14.59 12.65 -7.08
N PHE A 241 15.47 12.65 -8.07
CA PHE A 241 15.61 11.59 -9.06
C PHE A 241 16.75 10.65 -8.69
N ILE A 242 16.46 9.35 -8.64
CA ILE A 242 17.44 8.27 -8.50
C ILE A 242 17.35 7.43 -9.77
N SER A 243 18.47 7.30 -10.48
CA SER A 243 18.50 6.56 -11.74
C SER A 243 18.27 5.06 -11.52
N LEU A 244 17.82 4.37 -12.56
CA LEU A 244 17.65 2.91 -12.52
C LEU A 244 18.96 2.19 -12.17
N GLU A 245 20.08 2.69 -12.68
CA GLU A 245 21.43 2.15 -12.44
C GLU A 245 21.81 2.28 -10.96
N ASP A 246 21.67 3.48 -10.39
CA ASP A 246 21.96 3.76 -8.97
C ASP A 246 21.04 2.97 -8.04
N LEU A 247 19.77 2.80 -8.43
CA LEU A 247 18.80 2.00 -7.67
C LEU A 247 19.20 0.53 -7.61
N TYR A 248 19.65 -0.04 -8.73
CA TYR A 248 20.11 -1.43 -8.78
C TYR A 248 21.45 -1.65 -8.11
N GLU A 249 22.38 -0.69 -8.20
CA GLU A 249 23.58 -0.70 -7.36
C GLU A 249 23.17 -0.75 -5.87
N GLY A 250 22.17 0.03 -5.47
CA GLY A 250 21.60 -0.03 -4.12
C GLY A 250 21.01 -1.40 -3.78
N PHE A 251 20.32 -2.05 -4.72
CA PHE A 251 19.78 -3.41 -4.49
C PHE A 251 20.88 -4.44 -4.29
N ASP A 252 22.01 -4.31 -4.97
CA ASP A 252 23.15 -5.22 -4.84
C ASP A 252 23.97 -4.93 -3.57
N VAL A 253 24.23 -3.66 -3.24
CA VAL A 253 24.98 -3.26 -2.03
C VAL A 253 24.21 -3.60 -0.75
N PHE A 254 22.90 -3.34 -0.73
CA PHE A 254 22.04 -3.57 0.44
C PHE A 254 21.19 -4.83 0.30
N TRP A 255 21.64 -5.76 -0.55
CA TRP A 255 20.95 -7.01 -0.81
C TRP A 255 20.84 -7.87 0.47
N PRO A 256 19.70 -8.55 0.71
CA PRO A 256 18.43 -8.52 -0.02
C PRO A 256 17.43 -7.47 0.52
N SER A 257 17.84 -6.68 1.50
CA SER A 257 16.92 -5.94 2.37
C SER A 257 16.18 -4.80 1.67
N LEU A 258 16.80 -4.15 0.68
CA LEU A 258 16.23 -2.96 0.07
C LEU A 258 15.07 -3.30 -0.87
N GLU A 259 15.30 -4.20 -1.83
CA GLU A 259 14.29 -4.66 -2.77
C GLU A 259 13.06 -5.24 -2.04
N TYR A 260 13.31 -6.08 -1.02
CA TYR A 260 12.26 -6.66 -0.18
C TYR A 260 11.37 -5.60 0.48
N LYS A 261 11.97 -4.53 1.02
CA LYS A 261 11.21 -3.45 1.68
C LYS A 261 10.34 -2.65 0.73
N ILE A 262 10.81 -2.39 -0.49
CA ILE A 262 9.98 -1.71 -1.49
C ILE A 262 8.80 -2.62 -1.87
N TRP A 263 9.02 -3.92 -2.02
CA TRP A 263 7.93 -4.90 -2.19
C TRP A 263 6.95 -4.92 -1.03
N LEU A 264 7.44 -4.89 0.22
CA LEU A 264 6.60 -4.85 1.41
C LEU A 264 5.74 -3.57 1.45
N LYS A 265 6.33 -2.41 1.13
CA LYS A 265 5.59 -1.14 1.02
C LYS A 265 4.47 -1.28 -0.01
N PHE A 266 4.80 -1.74 -1.22
CA PHE A 266 3.83 -1.94 -2.29
C PHE A 266 2.70 -2.88 -1.86
N ALA A 267 3.05 -4.02 -1.27
CA ALA A 267 2.10 -5.03 -0.83
C ALA A 267 1.13 -4.49 0.24
N LEU A 268 1.63 -3.73 1.22
CA LEU A 268 0.81 -3.08 2.23
C LEU A 268 -0.12 -2.01 1.62
N SER A 269 0.38 -1.20 0.69
CA SER A 269 -0.44 -0.20 -0.02
C SER A 269 -1.61 -0.85 -0.76
N VAL A 270 -1.35 -1.94 -1.50
CA VAL A 270 -2.41 -2.71 -2.19
C VAL A 270 -3.39 -3.32 -1.18
N ALA A 271 -2.89 -3.91 -0.10
CA ALA A 271 -3.73 -4.52 0.91
C ALA A 271 -4.68 -3.50 1.57
N TYR A 272 -4.19 -2.33 1.94
CA TYR A 272 -5.03 -1.27 2.51
C TYR A 272 -5.99 -0.67 1.48
N GLN A 273 -5.58 -0.51 0.23
CA GLN A 273 -6.44 0.07 -0.80
C GLN A 273 -7.67 -0.81 -1.11
N TYR A 274 -7.50 -2.14 -1.13
CA TYR A 274 -8.56 -3.07 -1.55
C TYR A 274 -9.25 -3.80 -0.40
N PHE A 275 -8.58 -3.92 0.76
CA PHE A 275 -9.05 -4.75 1.87
C PHE A 275 -9.04 -4.04 3.22
N GLU A 276 -9.11 -2.71 3.23
CA GLU A 276 -9.13 -1.89 4.46
C GLU A 276 -10.08 -2.45 5.52
N SER A 277 -11.32 -2.78 5.13
CA SER A 277 -12.35 -3.29 6.04
C SER A 277 -12.01 -4.64 6.69
N SER A 278 -11.24 -5.47 6.00
CA SER A 278 -10.82 -6.78 6.50
C SER A 278 -9.58 -6.69 7.40
N LEU A 279 -8.84 -5.58 7.33
CA LEU A 279 -7.58 -5.35 8.03
C LEU A 279 -7.68 -4.32 9.16
N ILE A 280 -8.87 -3.83 9.49
CA ILE A 280 -9.09 -2.76 10.51
C ILE A 280 -8.45 -3.11 11.85
N ASP A 281 -8.51 -4.38 12.25
CA ASP A 281 -8.01 -4.84 13.56
C ASP A 281 -6.51 -5.16 13.55
N GLU A 282 -5.84 -5.10 12.38
CA GLU A 282 -4.42 -5.40 12.24
C GLU A 282 -3.55 -4.14 12.29
N ASP A 283 -2.49 -4.20 13.10
CA ASP A 283 -1.50 -3.12 13.22
C ASP A 283 -0.35 -3.33 12.22
N LEU A 284 -0.64 -3.18 10.92
CA LEU A 284 0.31 -3.42 9.82
C LEU A 284 1.12 -2.16 9.44
N GLU A 285 1.50 -1.36 10.44
CA GLU A 285 2.40 -0.25 10.23
C GLU A 285 3.75 -0.77 9.69
N PHE A 286 4.25 -0.16 8.60
CA PHE A 286 5.43 -0.63 7.87
C PHE A 286 6.62 -0.95 8.79
N GLN A 287 6.92 -0.07 9.75
CA GLN A 287 8.03 -0.24 10.69
C GLN A 287 7.84 -1.47 11.60
N LYS A 288 6.60 -1.76 12.02
CA LYS A 288 6.29 -2.94 12.83
C LYS A 288 6.38 -4.21 12.00
N CYS A 289 5.93 -4.18 10.75
CA CYS A 289 6.09 -5.32 9.83
C CYS A 289 7.57 -5.65 9.61
N VAL A 290 8.44 -4.66 9.43
CA VAL A 290 9.88 -4.91 9.27
C VAL A 290 10.54 -5.39 10.57
N THR A 291 10.17 -4.82 11.72
CA THR A 291 10.84 -5.12 13.01
C THR A 291 10.37 -6.43 13.64
N PHE A 292 9.05 -6.67 13.62
CA PHE A 292 8.41 -7.78 14.32
C PHE A 292 7.90 -8.87 13.38
N ASN A 293 8.10 -8.72 12.06
CA ASN A 293 7.66 -9.68 11.05
C ASN A 293 6.15 -9.97 11.07
N LEU A 294 5.34 -8.98 11.46
CA LEU A 294 3.87 -9.09 11.49
C LEU A 294 3.29 -9.39 10.11
N ALA A 295 3.93 -8.87 9.06
CA ALA A 295 3.62 -9.23 7.69
C ALA A 295 4.90 -9.27 6.86
N TYR A 296 4.95 -10.19 5.91
CA TYR A 296 6.08 -10.38 5.01
C TYR A 296 5.63 -10.68 3.59
N VAL A 297 6.51 -10.41 2.62
CA VAL A 297 6.25 -10.68 1.21
C VAL A 297 6.90 -11.98 0.77
N GLU A 298 6.08 -12.88 0.24
CA GLU A 298 6.53 -14.12 -0.40
C GLU A 298 6.50 -14.00 -1.92
N THR A 299 7.44 -14.69 -2.55
CA THR A 299 7.56 -14.73 -4.01
C THR A 299 7.29 -16.13 -4.53
N LEU A 300 6.26 -16.27 -5.35
CA LEU A 300 5.93 -17.49 -6.04
C LEU A 300 6.21 -17.36 -7.53
N SER A 301 6.70 -18.44 -8.12
CA SER A 301 6.85 -18.61 -9.56
C SER A 301 6.11 -19.86 -10.00
N SER A 302 6.02 -20.11 -11.30
CA SER A 302 5.46 -21.33 -11.87
C SER A 302 6.15 -22.63 -11.44
N TYR A 303 7.32 -22.56 -10.80
CA TYR A 303 8.09 -23.73 -10.38
C TYR A 303 8.07 -23.97 -8.87
N ASN A 304 7.49 -23.04 -8.10
CA ASN A 304 7.52 -23.09 -6.65
C ASN A 304 6.10 -23.13 -6.08
N GLU A 305 5.95 -23.96 -5.05
CA GLU A 305 4.73 -24.10 -4.30
C GLU A 305 4.92 -23.61 -2.87
N MET A 306 3.86 -23.08 -2.28
CA MET A 306 3.79 -22.67 -0.89
C MET A 306 2.59 -23.34 -0.23
N THR A 307 2.83 -23.90 0.96
CA THR A 307 1.78 -24.41 1.83
C THR A 307 1.25 -23.28 2.71
N ILE A 308 -0.06 -23.09 2.73
CA ILE A 308 -0.74 -22.13 3.58
C ILE A 308 -1.05 -22.81 4.90
N ASP A 309 -0.39 -22.35 5.96
CA ASP A 309 -0.67 -22.80 7.32
C ASP A 309 -1.63 -21.83 8.01
N ASN A 310 -2.90 -22.22 8.10
CA ASN A 310 -3.95 -21.43 8.76
C ASN A 310 -3.72 -21.19 10.26
N VAL A 311 -2.76 -21.89 10.90
CA VAL A 311 -2.38 -21.66 12.31
C VAL A 311 -1.44 -20.47 12.42
N THR A 312 -0.46 -20.36 11.53
CA THR A 312 0.58 -19.33 11.57
C THR A 312 0.32 -18.15 10.63
N MET A 313 -0.57 -18.31 9.65
CA MET A 313 -0.93 -17.30 8.65
C MET A 313 -2.40 -16.90 8.82
N LYS A 314 -2.64 -15.63 9.16
CA LYS A 314 -3.98 -15.09 9.36
C LYS A 314 -4.63 -14.71 8.03
N PHE A 315 -3.89 -14.00 7.19
CA PHE A 315 -4.30 -13.62 5.84
C PHE A 315 -3.16 -13.88 4.85
N VAL A 316 -3.51 -14.37 3.66
CA VAL A 316 -2.60 -14.46 2.52
C VAL A 316 -3.24 -13.70 1.38
N ILE A 317 -2.59 -12.63 0.92
CA ILE A 317 -3.13 -11.69 -0.06
C ILE A 317 -2.23 -11.68 -1.28
N ILE A 318 -2.77 -12.01 -2.44
CA ILE A 318 -2.06 -11.87 -3.71
C ILE A 318 -2.08 -10.39 -4.06
N VAL A 319 -0.90 -9.77 -4.15
CA VAL A 319 -0.75 -8.34 -4.45
C VAL A 319 -0.25 -8.08 -5.86
N TYR A 320 0.41 -9.07 -6.49
CA TYR A 320 0.85 -9.01 -7.88
C TYR A 320 0.86 -10.42 -8.48
N GLY A 321 0.45 -10.53 -9.75
CA GLY A 321 0.37 -11.76 -10.52
C GLY A 321 -0.84 -12.61 -10.14
N SER A 322 -0.67 -13.93 -10.30
CA SER A 322 -1.74 -14.90 -10.07
C SER A 322 -1.17 -16.23 -9.57
N VAL A 323 -2.00 -16.98 -8.84
CA VAL A 323 -1.66 -18.29 -8.27
C VAL A 323 -2.76 -19.29 -8.58
N ILE A 324 -2.44 -20.58 -8.60
CA ILE A 324 -3.44 -21.65 -8.62
C ILE A 324 -3.42 -22.38 -7.28
N ASP A 325 -4.57 -22.80 -6.81
CA ASP A 325 -4.66 -23.83 -5.79
C ASP A 325 -4.38 -25.20 -6.42
N THR A 326 -3.35 -25.90 -5.93
CA THR A 326 -2.91 -27.18 -6.52
C THR A 326 -3.92 -28.30 -6.31
N LYS A 327 -4.83 -28.18 -5.33
CA LYS A 327 -5.86 -29.20 -5.08
C LYS A 327 -7.10 -29.01 -5.95
N THR A 328 -7.54 -27.77 -6.11
CA THR A 328 -8.79 -27.45 -6.83
C THR A 328 -8.55 -27.04 -8.28
N GLU A 329 -7.29 -26.76 -8.66
CA GLU A 329 -6.88 -26.19 -9.94
C GLU A 329 -7.55 -24.85 -10.27
N VAL A 330 -8.10 -24.16 -9.25
CA VAL A 330 -8.76 -22.87 -9.42
C VAL A 330 -7.71 -21.75 -9.41
N PRO A 331 -7.69 -20.86 -10.43
CA PRO A 331 -6.81 -19.71 -10.44
C PRO A 331 -7.37 -18.54 -9.62
N TYR A 332 -6.49 -17.89 -8.87
CA TYR A 332 -6.75 -16.67 -8.11
C TYR A 332 -5.87 -15.54 -8.64
N LEU A 333 -6.47 -14.38 -8.88
CA LEU A 333 -5.84 -13.21 -9.53
C LEU A 333 -5.69 -12.05 -8.53
N ALA A 334 -4.57 -11.34 -8.55
CA ALA A 334 -4.38 -10.12 -7.78
C ALA A 334 -5.38 -8.98 -8.16
N PRO A 335 -5.73 -8.08 -7.22
CA PRO A 335 -5.58 -8.23 -5.77
C PRO A 335 -6.65 -9.17 -5.21
N CYS A 336 -6.27 -10.17 -4.41
CA CYS A 336 -7.21 -11.14 -3.84
C CYS A 336 -6.73 -11.71 -2.50
N ILE A 337 -7.61 -11.77 -1.51
CA ILE A 337 -7.40 -12.54 -0.28
C ILE A 337 -7.72 -14.00 -0.56
N LEU A 338 -6.75 -14.88 -0.34
CA LEU A 338 -6.95 -16.30 -0.51
C LEU A 338 -7.89 -16.88 0.55
N PRO A 339 -8.86 -17.73 0.16
CA PRO A 339 -9.69 -18.44 1.11
C PRO A 339 -8.86 -19.36 2.01
N LYS A 340 -9.28 -19.52 3.26
CA LYS A 340 -8.67 -20.47 4.22
C LYS A 340 -8.77 -21.94 3.79
N THR A 341 -9.58 -22.24 2.77
CA THR A 341 -9.70 -23.58 2.19
C THR A 341 -8.52 -23.94 1.30
N CYS A 342 -7.75 -22.95 0.82
CA CYS A 342 -6.54 -23.20 0.05
C CYS A 342 -5.43 -23.66 0.99
N GLU A 343 -4.92 -24.87 0.79
CA GLU A 343 -3.82 -25.42 1.60
C GLU A 343 -2.47 -25.33 0.88
N GLN A 344 -2.46 -25.39 -0.45
CA GLN A 344 -1.24 -25.36 -1.23
C GLN A 344 -1.47 -24.59 -2.53
N ILE A 345 -0.58 -23.64 -2.79
CA ILE A 345 -0.68 -22.73 -3.92
C ILE A 345 0.61 -22.71 -4.72
N GLN A 346 0.49 -22.48 -6.02
CA GLN A 346 1.60 -22.37 -6.96
C GLN A 346 1.45 -21.09 -7.78
N GLY A 347 2.56 -20.44 -8.13
CA GLY A 347 2.53 -19.30 -9.05
C GLY A 347 2.06 -19.73 -10.45
N THR A 348 1.33 -18.88 -11.15
CA THR A 348 0.99 -19.11 -12.58
C THR A 348 1.94 -18.40 -13.54
N SER A 349 2.66 -17.39 -13.03
CA SER A 349 3.57 -16.56 -13.81
C SER A 349 4.99 -16.67 -13.24
N ASP A 350 5.96 -16.10 -13.94
CA ASP A 350 7.34 -16.02 -13.47
C ASP A 350 7.48 -15.23 -12.15
N LEU A 351 6.53 -14.32 -11.87
CA LEU A 351 6.57 -13.44 -10.71
C LEU A 351 5.18 -13.19 -10.14
N SER A 352 4.83 -13.91 -9.09
CA SER A 352 3.68 -13.64 -8.24
C SER A 352 4.15 -13.23 -6.85
N LYS A 353 3.56 -12.15 -6.30
CA LYS A 353 3.90 -11.63 -4.98
C LYS A 353 2.70 -11.74 -4.05
N LEU A 354 2.94 -12.26 -2.86
CA LEU A 354 1.93 -12.46 -1.84
C LEU A 354 2.35 -11.75 -0.56
N LEU A 355 1.40 -11.04 0.05
CA LEU A 355 1.53 -10.54 1.42
C LEU A 355 0.98 -11.60 2.38
N VAL A 356 1.81 -12.07 3.29
CA VAL A 356 1.39 -12.98 4.36
C VAL A 356 1.33 -12.19 5.65
N VAL A 357 0.14 -12.11 6.25
CA VAL A 357 -0.09 -11.48 7.54
C VAL A 357 -0.15 -12.55 8.62
N GLN A 358 0.68 -12.41 9.64
CA GLN A 358 0.72 -13.30 10.79
C GLN A 358 -0.28 -12.84 11.85
N PRO A 359 -0.82 -13.77 12.67
CA PRO A 359 -1.61 -13.38 13.82
C PRO A 359 -0.73 -12.61 14.82
N SER A 360 -1.21 -11.48 15.31
CA SER A 360 -0.60 -10.82 16.47
C SER A 360 -0.63 -11.77 17.67
N ASP A 361 0.54 -12.19 18.18
CA ASP A 361 0.63 -13.02 19.39
C ASP A 361 -0.21 -12.38 20.52
N PRO A 362 -1.12 -13.10 21.19
CA PRO A 362 -1.62 -12.64 22.47
C PRO A 362 -0.42 -12.60 23.42
N ALA A 363 -0.21 -11.47 24.10
CA ALA A 363 0.90 -11.23 25.02
C ALA A 363 1.22 -12.49 25.83
N LYS A 364 2.35 -13.13 25.55
CA LYS A 364 2.86 -14.24 26.35
C LYS A 364 3.20 -13.68 27.72
N ASN A 365 2.35 -13.98 28.70
CA ASN A 365 2.73 -13.90 30.10
C ASN A 365 3.98 -14.75 30.28
N THR A 366 5.08 -14.08 30.62
CA THR A 366 6.33 -14.66 31.06
C THR A 366 6.09 -15.61 32.22
N ASP A 367 6.50 -16.86 32.06
CA ASP A 367 7.33 -17.61 33.02
C ASP A 367 7.63 -19.00 32.46
N ASP A 368 8.77 -19.15 31.77
CA ASP A 368 9.73 -20.23 32.04
C ASP A 368 11.02 -20.09 31.19
N PRO A 369 12.21 -20.44 31.74
CA PRO A 369 13.49 -20.09 31.15
C PRO A 369 14.09 -21.19 30.24
N LYS A 370 14.81 -20.73 29.22
CA LYS A 370 15.80 -21.45 28.38
C LYS A 370 15.27 -22.46 27.35
N VAL A 371 15.10 -21.99 26.12
CA VAL A 371 15.68 -22.66 24.95
C VAL A 371 16.34 -21.61 24.06
N MET A 372 17.67 -21.67 23.99
CA MET A 372 18.49 -20.88 23.10
C MET A 372 18.33 -21.44 21.69
N VAL A 373 17.61 -20.75 20.80
CA VAL A 373 17.60 -21.06 19.36
C VAL A 373 18.07 -19.83 18.61
N SER A 374 19.16 -20.03 17.88
CA SER A 374 19.80 -19.07 16.99
C SER A 374 18.81 -18.49 15.97
N THR A 375 18.49 -17.22 16.10
CA THR A 375 17.77 -16.45 15.08
C THR A 375 18.75 -16.04 13.97
N GLY A 376 19.13 -17.01 13.15
CA GLY A 376 19.75 -16.75 11.85
C GLY A 376 18.65 -16.52 10.83
N LEU A 377 18.77 -15.44 10.05
CA LEU A 377 18.01 -15.18 8.83
C LEU A 377 17.89 -16.48 8.03
N ARG A 378 16.71 -17.12 8.03
CA ARG A 378 16.44 -18.30 7.20
C ARG A 378 16.09 -17.82 5.79
N MET A 379 17.09 -17.24 5.12
CA MET A 379 17.13 -17.19 3.66
C MET A 379 17.23 -18.64 3.20
N SER A 380 16.23 -19.11 2.46
CA SER A 380 16.28 -20.47 1.94
C SER A 380 17.47 -20.59 0.97
N GLN A 381 18.27 -21.64 1.11
CA GLN A 381 19.39 -22.00 0.22
C GLN A 381 19.00 -22.09 -1.28
N ARG A 382 17.69 -22.00 -1.60
CA ARG A 382 17.12 -22.03 -2.94
C ARG A 382 17.30 -20.72 -3.72
N GLU A 383 17.35 -19.56 -3.06
CA GLU A 383 17.56 -18.27 -3.75
C GLU A 383 18.97 -18.16 -4.35
N TYR A 384 19.96 -18.79 -3.71
CA TYR A 384 21.37 -18.75 -4.13
C TYR A 384 21.62 -19.41 -5.50
N ASN A 385 20.79 -20.40 -5.88
CA ASN A 385 20.94 -21.11 -7.14
C ASN A 385 20.20 -20.45 -8.32
N TRP A 386 19.29 -19.51 -8.05
CA TRP A 386 18.48 -18.89 -9.11
C TRP A 386 19.22 -17.77 -9.85
N LYS A 387 19.94 -16.89 -9.14
CA LYS A 387 20.73 -15.80 -9.76
C LYS A 387 21.84 -16.31 -10.68
N ARG A 388 22.60 -17.35 -10.25
CA ARG A 388 23.68 -17.92 -11.07
C ARG A 388 23.19 -18.48 -12.41
N LYS A 389 21.97 -19.05 -12.45
CA LYS A 389 21.38 -19.64 -13.66
C LYS A 389 20.72 -18.63 -14.60
N TYR A 390 20.54 -17.40 -14.14
CA TYR A 390 19.98 -16.26 -14.90
C TYR A 390 21.10 -15.44 -15.55
N GLU A 391 22.21 -15.22 -14.83
CA GLU A 391 23.43 -14.58 -15.36
C GLU A 391 24.07 -15.41 -16.50
N GLU A 392 24.02 -16.74 -16.43
CA GLU A 392 24.57 -17.61 -17.48
C GLU A 392 23.73 -17.68 -18.77
N ARG A 393 22.47 -17.21 -18.77
CA ARG A 393 21.56 -17.41 -19.91
C ARG A 393 21.21 -16.16 -20.73
N ASN A 394 21.50 -14.95 -20.25
CA ASN A 394 21.01 -13.71 -20.89
C ASN A 394 22.10 -12.70 -21.31
N PHE A 395 23.35 -13.11 -21.48
CA PHE A 395 24.36 -12.28 -22.16
C PHE A 395 24.57 -12.72 -23.62
N PRO A 396 24.01 -12.02 -24.62
CA PRO A 396 24.65 -11.96 -25.92
C PRO A 396 25.92 -11.10 -25.78
N LEU A 397 27.07 -11.75 -25.86
CA LEU A 397 28.39 -11.14 -26.04
C LEU A 397 28.40 -10.31 -27.34
N SER A 398 28.17 -9.00 -27.24
CA SER A 398 28.79 -7.96 -28.09
C SER A 398 28.21 -6.57 -27.77
N TRP A 399 28.79 -5.87 -26.81
CA TRP A 399 28.74 -4.41 -26.79
C TRP A 399 30.13 -3.88 -27.15
N ASN A 400 30.30 -3.64 -28.45
CA ASN A 400 31.49 -3.01 -29.01
C ASN A 400 31.59 -1.57 -28.50
N ARG A 401 32.75 -1.28 -27.91
CA ARG A 401 33.10 0.00 -27.30
C ARG A 401 33.69 0.93 -28.38
N SER A 402 32.87 1.82 -28.95
CA SER A 402 33.25 2.91 -29.88
C SER A 402 31.96 3.63 -30.28
N GLN A 403 31.75 4.95 -30.23
CA GLN A 403 32.61 6.11 -30.40
C GLN A 403 31.99 7.33 -29.68
N THR A 404 32.88 8.18 -29.19
CA THR A 404 32.64 9.53 -28.68
C THR A 404 32.08 10.43 -29.78
N THR A 405 30.92 11.05 -29.58
CA THR A 405 30.49 12.18 -30.44
C THR A 405 29.93 13.29 -29.57
N ARG A 406 30.64 14.42 -29.56
CA ARG A 406 30.20 15.71 -29.02
C ARG A 406 28.93 16.16 -29.74
N ILE A 407 27.97 16.68 -28.99
CA ILE A 407 26.88 17.50 -29.53
C ILE A 407 27.02 18.90 -28.91
N GLN A 408 27.35 19.87 -29.76
CA GLN A 408 27.18 21.29 -29.50
C GLN A 408 25.69 21.62 -29.66
N LEU A 409 25.13 22.35 -28.69
CA LEU A 409 23.84 23.01 -28.80
C LEU A 409 24.02 24.36 -29.54
N PRO A 410 22.99 24.84 -30.27
CA PRO A 410 22.94 26.20 -30.77
C PRO A 410 22.88 27.25 -29.65
#